data_AF-A0A7Y0PKX1-F1
#
_entry.id   AF-A0A7Y0PKX1-F1
#
_cell.length_a   1.000
_cell.length_b   1.000
_cell.length_c   1.000
_cell.angle_alpha   90.00
_cell.angle_beta   90.00
_cell.angle_gamma   90.00
#
_symmetry.space_group_name_H-M   'P 1'
#
loop_
_entity.id
_entity.type
_entity.pdbx_description
1 polymer ?
#
loop_
_entity_poly.entity_id
_entity_poly.type
_entity_poly.pdbx_seq_one_letter_code
_entity_poly.pdbx_strand_id
1 'polypeptide(L)'
;MLNTKKQPLLIPLNNGEVVPIVELSRVSANDATTETCFCDYHDNIAFAVIEKDAPDFDETSEEMKFVYAYKAFIFEYYKQRIAFDIFQSNFRDNPIAFQSPEMIGMYRMLQLKMQEFEPVKQHFDSQIIGNTFEGVATCAIRIPEQIKFAGYAYIAPDFDINGKRIKHTKKGIMHRIAITIFPEITQSWLLLSCLESEKHIYEKLFNQLETVSIDKLKFYLNMVLPLYSENMVLSPLLWRAWDEETQMAYTYYANLHGPEAIRMGMCIGFGLKNAARDKSGKAYEQAPKINLFCN
;
A
#
# COMPACT_ATOMS: atom_id res chain seq x y z
N MET A 1 9.57 7.63 -7.00
CA MET A 1 8.39 7.69 -6.11
C MET A 1 7.55 8.90 -6.46
N LEU A 2 6.27 8.93 -6.07
CA LEU A 2 5.47 10.16 -6.06
C LEU A 2 6.12 11.19 -5.14
N ASN A 3 6.31 12.43 -5.62
CA ASN A 3 6.96 13.48 -4.84
C ASN A 3 5.94 14.43 -4.22
N THR A 4 5.45 14.07 -3.03
CA THR A 4 4.46 14.86 -2.27
C THR A 4 4.98 16.23 -1.80
N LYS A 5 6.31 16.45 -1.85
CA LYS A 5 6.92 17.76 -1.54
C LYS A 5 6.84 18.75 -2.70
N LYS A 6 6.54 18.29 -3.93
CA LYS A 6 6.31 19.16 -5.09
C LYS A 6 4.85 19.57 -5.18
N GLN A 7 4.60 20.78 -5.68
CA GLN A 7 3.25 21.20 -6.01
C GLN A 7 2.66 20.27 -7.08
N PRO A 8 1.44 19.74 -6.87
CA PRO A 8 0.77 18.92 -7.88
C PRO A 8 0.52 19.71 -9.18
N LEU A 9 0.59 19.03 -10.31
CA LEU A 9 0.12 19.55 -11.59
C LEU A 9 -1.41 19.53 -11.60
N LEU A 10 -2.03 20.66 -11.94
CA LEU A 10 -3.49 20.76 -12.08
C LEU A 10 -3.88 20.49 -13.54
N ILE A 11 -4.42 19.31 -13.81
CA ILE A 11 -4.82 18.90 -15.16
C ILE A 11 -6.31 19.15 -15.36
N PRO A 12 -6.72 20.10 -16.22
CA PRO A 12 -8.12 20.27 -16.57
C PRO A 12 -8.59 19.13 -17.48
N LEU A 13 -9.71 18.53 -17.13
CA LEU A 13 -10.40 17.50 -17.90
C LEU A 13 -11.48 18.13 -18.80
N ASN A 14 -11.87 17.41 -19.85
CA ASN A 14 -12.89 17.86 -20.81
C ASN A 14 -14.28 18.06 -20.19
N ASN A 15 -14.56 17.45 -19.03
CA ASN A 15 -15.79 17.61 -18.27
C ASN A 15 -15.77 18.83 -17.31
N GLY A 16 -14.69 19.63 -17.32
CA GLY A 16 -14.52 20.80 -16.47
C GLY A 16 -13.93 20.50 -15.08
N GLU A 17 -13.68 19.24 -14.74
CA GLU A 17 -12.98 18.87 -13.51
C GLU A 17 -11.49 19.18 -13.62
N VAL A 18 -10.85 19.45 -12.48
CA VAL A 18 -9.40 19.63 -12.39
C VAL A 18 -8.84 18.55 -11.49
N VAL A 19 -7.98 17.70 -12.04
CA VAL A 19 -7.36 16.61 -11.30
C VAL A 19 -5.94 17.02 -10.89
N PRO A 20 -5.62 17.02 -9.59
CA PRO A 20 -4.24 17.19 -9.13
C PRO A 20 -3.45 15.91 -9.37
N ILE A 21 -2.31 16.01 -10.06
CA ILE A 21 -1.37 14.92 -10.30
C ILE A 21 -0.04 15.23 -9.62
N VAL A 22 0.37 14.35 -8.71
CA VAL A 22 1.72 14.32 -8.14
C VAL A 22 2.62 13.55 -9.08
N GLU A 23 3.68 14.17 -9.56
CA GLU A 23 4.62 13.52 -10.47
C GLU A 23 5.60 12.59 -9.74
N LEU A 24 6.06 11.57 -10.47
CA LEU A 24 7.23 10.81 -10.02
C LEU A 24 8.49 11.66 -10.12
N SER A 25 9.31 11.63 -9.07
CA SER A 25 10.63 12.24 -9.08
C SER A 25 11.73 11.23 -8.78
N ARG A 26 12.90 11.46 -9.39
CA ARG A 26 14.15 10.83 -8.97
C ARG A 26 14.65 11.52 -7.71
N VAL A 27 14.85 10.74 -6.66
CA VAL A 27 15.30 11.20 -5.34
C VAL A 27 16.39 10.25 -4.82
N SER A 28 17.08 10.62 -3.75
CA SER A 28 18.00 9.69 -3.06
C SER A 28 17.21 8.57 -2.36
N ALA A 29 17.86 7.46 -2.02
CA ALA A 29 17.21 6.38 -1.30
C ALA A 29 16.66 6.86 0.05
N ASN A 30 17.43 7.66 0.79
CA ASN A 30 17.02 8.24 2.06
C ASN A 30 15.82 9.16 1.89
N ASP A 31 15.84 10.06 0.89
CA ASP A 31 14.70 10.94 0.61
C ASP A 31 13.45 10.15 0.22
N ALA A 32 13.63 8.94 -0.31
CA ALA A 32 12.52 8.09 -0.76
C ALA A 32 11.78 7.36 0.35
N THR A 33 12.43 7.22 1.51
CA THR A 33 11.94 6.43 2.64
C THR A 33 11.74 7.26 3.91
N THR A 34 12.17 8.53 3.92
CA THR A 34 12.00 9.44 5.06
C THR A 34 10.56 9.94 5.16
N GLU A 35 9.87 9.54 6.22
CA GLU A 35 8.56 10.06 6.62
C GLU A 35 8.67 10.96 7.86
N THR A 36 7.81 11.97 7.99
CA THR A 36 7.88 12.97 9.08
C THR A 36 7.12 12.57 10.35
N CYS A 37 6.71 11.30 10.46
CA CYS A 37 5.90 10.81 11.56
C CYS A 37 6.70 10.55 12.85
N PHE A 38 8.02 10.37 12.74
CA PHE A 38 8.94 10.20 13.86
C PHE A 38 10.05 11.26 13.82
N CYS A 39 10.66 11.54 14.97
CA CYS A 39 11.97 12.19 14.96
C CYS A 39 13.06 11.15 14.72
N ASP A 40 14.23 11.60 14.25
CA ASP A 40 15.36 10.73 13.89
C ASP A 40 15.69 9.70 14.97
N TYR A 41 15.65 10.09 16.25
CA TYR A 41 15.92 9.18 17.36
C TYR A 41 14.90 8.04 17.46
N HIS A 42 13.59 8.36 17.42
CA HIS A 42 12.54 7.36 17.59
C HIS A 42 12.35 6.50 16.34
N ASP A 43 12.60 7.05 15.15
CA ASP A 43 12.58 6.28 13.90
C ASP A 43 13.66 5.18 13.92
N ASN A 44 14.90 5.57 14.23
CA ASN A 44 16.03 4.63 14.31
C ASN A 44 15.82 3.54 15.37
N ILE A 45 15.11 3.83 16.47
CA ILE A 45 14.82 2.84 17.51
C ILE A 45 13.68 1.92 17.09
N ALA A 46 12.57 2.47 16.59
CA ALA A 46 11.38 1.71 16.27
C ALA A 46 11.59 0.71 15.12
N PHE A 47 12.49 1.04 14.18
CA PHE A 47 12.73 0.24 12.98
C PHE A 47 14.11 -0.42 12.94
N ALA A 48 14.88 -0.38 14.04
CA ALA A 48 16.27 -0.88 14.09
C ALA A 48 16.46 -2.30 13.52
N VAL A 49 15.49 -3.20 13.78
CA VAL A 49 15.58 -4.61 13.38
C VAL A 49 15.37 -4.85 11.87
N ILE A 50 14.93 -3.83 11.11
CA ILE A 50 14.69 -3.92 9.66
C ILE A 50 15.40 -2.83 8.85
N GLU A 51 16.14 -1.93 9.50
CA GLU A 51 16.80 -0.78 8.87
C GLU A 51 18.33 -0.94 8.84
N LYS A 52 19.06 0.16 8.65
CA LYS A 52 20.51 0.18 8.47
C LYS A 52 21.25 -0.76 9.44
N ASP A 53 22.11 -1.59 8.86
CA ASP A 53 22.93 -2.61 9.53
C ASP A 53 22.14 -3.83 10.07
N ALA A 54 20.82 -3.91 9.85
CA ALA A 54 20.04 -5.11 10.08
C ALA A 54 20.43 -6.24 9.11
N PRO A 55 20.31 -7.51 9.54
CA PRO A 55 20.47 -8.65 8.64
C PRO A 55 19.32 -8.72 7.62
N ASP A 56 19.51 -9.56 6.59
CA ASP A 56 18.43 -9.95 5.68
C ASP A 56 17.22 -10.50 6.46
N PHE A 57 16.03 -10.41 5.86
CA PHE A 57 14.79 -10.80 6.51
C PHE A 57 14.80 -12.28 6.91
N ASP A 58 14.53 -12.52 8.19
CA ASP A 58 14.34 -13.83 8.77
C ASP A 58 12.84 -14.14 8.88
N GLU A 59 12.34 -15.07 8.06
CA GLU A 59 10.94 -15.51 8.06
C GLU A 59 10.50 -16.18 9.37
N THR A 60 11.44 -16.53 10.26
CA THR A 60 11.16 -17.06 11.60
C THR A 60 11.14 -15.98 12.68
N SER A 61 11.57 -14.75 12.37
CA SER A 61 11.58 -13.61 13.30
C SER A 61 10.21 -12.95 13.38
N GLU A 62 9.51 -13.17 14.48
CA GLU A 62 8.24 -12.49 14.77
C GLU A 62 8.42 -10.99 14.96
N GLU A 63 9.55 -10.55 15.52
CA GLU A 63 9.87 -9.13 15.68
C GLU A 63 9.99 -8.42 14.33
N MET A 64 10.73 -9.01 13.36
CA MET A 64 10.83 -8.42 12.01
C MET A 64 9.47 -8.34 11.32
N LYS A 65 8.67 -9.42 11.36
CA LYS A 65 7.31 -9.44 10.80
C LYS A 65 6.44 -8.34 11.40
N PHE A 66 6.49 -8.20 12.73
CA PHE A 66 5.76 -7.19 13.46
C PHE A 66 6.18 -5.78 13.06
N VAL A 67 7.49 -5.51 13.01
CA VAL A 67 8.04 -4.18 12.70
C VAL A 67 7.77 -3.79 11.25
N TYR A 68 7.86 -4.72 10.30
CA TYR A 68 7.45 -4.46 8.90
C TYR A 68 5.96 -4.14 8.79
N ALA A 69 5.09 -4.86 9.52
CA ALA A 69 3.66 -4.58 9.56
C ALA A 69 3.37 -3.21 10.19
N TYR A 70 4.05 -2.90 11.30
CA TYR A 70 3.94 -1.62 11.98
C TYR A 70 4.34 -0.47 11.07
N LYS A 71 5.46 -0.57 10.36
CA LYS A 71 5.96 0.47 9.45
C LYS A 71 4.95 0.81 8.36
N ALA A 72 4.38 -0.20 7.71
CA ALA A 72 3.35 0.00 6.69
C ALA A 72 2.09 0.67 7.26
N PHE A 73 1.68 0.29 8.48
CA PHE A 73 0.53 0.85 9.17
C PHE A 73 0.74 2.29 9.66
N ILE A 74 1.82 2.56 10.38
CA ILE A 74 1.99 3.80 11.14
C ILE A 74 2.14 5.03 10.24
N PHE A 75 2.73 4.85 9.06
CA PHE A 75 2.83 5.92 8.06
C PHE A 75 1.46 6.27 7.48
N GLU A 76 0.62 5.28 7.19
CA GLU A 76 -0.77 5.51 6.79
C GLU A 76 -1.58 6.14 7.94
N TYR A 77 -1.39 5.66 9.18
CA TYR A 77 -2.02 6.24 10.36
C TYR A 77 -1.69 7.73 10.50
N TYR A 78 -0.40 8.08 10.42
CA TYR A 78 0.05 9.45 10.55
C TYR A 78 -0.58 10.36 9.50
N LYS A 79 -0.60 9.95 8.23
CA LYS A 79 -1.26 10.70 7.14
C LYS A 79 -2.73 10.97 7.46
N GLN A 80 -3.48 9.95 7.90
CA GLN A 80 -4.91 10.10 8.20
C GLN A 80 -5.15 10.93 9.48
N ARG A 81 -4.30 10.80 10.49
CA ARG A 81 -4.35 11.60 11.73
C ARG A 81 -4.11 13.07 11.45
N ILE A 82 -3.05 13.40 10.71
CA ILE A 82 -2.72 14.79 10.33
C ILE A 82 -3.85 15.39 9.48
N ALA A 83 -4.39 14.64 8.51
CA ALA A 83 -5.54 15.10 7.72
C ALA A 83 -6.75 15.43 8.61
N PHE A 84 -7.03 14.60 9.62
CA PHE A 84 -8.10 14.85 10.58
C PHE A 84 -7.85 16.10 11.43
N ASP A 85 -6.64 16.25 11.96
CA ASP A 85 -6.27 17.38 12.82
C ASP A 85 -6.28 18.72 12.04
N ILE A 86 -5.74 18.72 10.81
CA ILE A 86 -5.80 19.88 9.90
C ILE A 86 -7.25 20.25 9.60
N PHE A 87 -8.11 19.26 9.32
CA PHE A 87 -9.53 19.52 9.08
C PHE A 87 -10.19 20.19 10.30
N GLN A 88 -9.95 19.67 11.50
CA GLN A 88 -10.50 20.24 12.74
C GLN A 88 -9.98 21.65 13.03
N SER A 89 -8.69 21.91 12.76
CA SER A 89 -8.11 23.24 12.90
C SER A 89 -8.74 24.22 11.93
N ASN A 90 -8.81 23.88 10.64
CA ASN A 90 -9.37 24.76 9.63
C ASN A 90 -10.87 25.01 9.85
N PHE A 91 -11.62 24.01 10.31
CA PHE A 91 -13.02 24.18 10.72
C PHE A 91 -13.16 25.17 11.88
N ARG A 92 -12.28 25.10 12.89
CA ARG A 92 -12.27 26.03 14.03
C ARG A 92 -12.04 27.47 13.56
N ASP A 93 -11.14 27.65 12.61
CA ASP A 93 -10.74 28.97 12.10
C ASP A 93 -11.77 29.56 11.12
N ASN A 94 -12.42 28.72 10.30
CA ASN A 94 -13.43 29.16 9.34
C ASN A 94 -14.58 28.14 9.17
N PRO A 95 -15.53 28.07 10.12
CA PRO A 95 -16.60 27.07 10.06
C PRO A 95 -17.48 27.16 8.80
N ILE A 96 -17.67 28.35 8.24
CA ILE A 96 -18.56 28.60 7.10
C ILE A 96 -18.06 27.87 5.85
N ALA A 97 -16.75 27.82 5.63
CA ALA A 97 -16.14 27.14 4.48
C ALA A 97 -16.31 25.59 4.51
N PHE A 98 -16.77 25.03 5.63
CA PHE A 98 -16.84 23.59 5.88
C PHE A 98 -18.27 23.05 6.03
N GLN A 99 -19.28 23.86 5.69
CA GLN A 99 -20.70 23.49 5.82
C GLN A 99 -21.26 22.75 4.61
N SER A 100 -20.52 22.65 3.50
CA SER A 100 -21.00 21.95 2.31
C SER A 100 -21.16 20.44 2.58
N PRO A 101 -22.09 19.75 1.90
CA PRO A 101 -22.26 18.31 2.03
C PRO A 101 -20.97 17.51 1.80
N GLU A 102 -20.13 17.96 0.88
CA GLU A 102 -18.84 17.35 0.55
C GLU A 102 -17.86 17.45 1.73
N MET A 103 -17.75 18.63 2.34
CA MET A 103 -16.88 18.86 3.50
C MET A 103 -17.36 18.05 4.71
N ILE A 104 -18.68 17.99 4.95
CA ILE A 104 -19.28 17.16 6.00
C ILE A 104 -19.00 15.67 5.73
N GLY A 105 -19.12 15.23 4.47
CA GLY A 105 -18.80 13.87 4.05
C GLY A 105 -17.32 13.53 4.30
N MET A 106 -16.41 14.44 3.94
CA MET A 106 -14.97 14.29 4.20
C MET A 106 -14.67 14.15 5.68
N TYR A 107 -15.27 14.98 6.54
CA TYR A 107 -15.09 14.89 7.99
C TYR A 107 -15.55 13.54 8.54
N ARG A 108 -16.75 13.09 8.15
CA ARG A 108 -17.30 11.79 8.59
C ARG A 108 -16.42 10.62 8.14
N MET A 109 -15.88 10.68 6.92
CA MET A 109 -14.93 9.69 6.43
C MET A 109 -13.67 9.67 7.30
N LEU A 110 -13.09 10.83 7.63
CA LEU A 110 -11.91 10.89 8.50
C LEU A 110 -12.21 10.35 9.91
N GLN A 111 -13.40 10.62 10.47
CA GLN A 111 -13.83 10.05 11.74
C GLN A 111 -13.91 8.51 11.68
N LEU A 112 -14.48 7.96 10.60
CA LEU A 112 -14.55 6.51 10.39
C LEU A 112 -13.14 5.90 10.29
N LYS A 113 -12.23 6.52 9.52
CA LYS A 113 -10.83 6.07 9.44
C LYS A 113 -10.16 6.06 10.82
N MET A 114 -10.37 7.07 11.65
CA MET A 114 -9.83 7.08 13.01
C MET A 114 -10.43 5.96 13.88
N GLN A 115 -11.72 5.67 13.75
CA GLN A 115 -12.34 4.53 14.45
C GLN A 115 -11.78 3.18 14.00
N GLU A 116 -11.44 3.04 12.70
CA GLU A 116 -10.77 1.85 12.16
C GLU A 116 -9.34 1.72 12.69
N PHE A 117 -8.60 2.82 12.74
CA PHE A 117 -7.15 2.79 12.93
C PHE A 117 -6.70 2.85 14.39
N GLU A 118 -7.47 3.50 15.26
CA GLU A 118 -7.07 3.70 16.66
C GLU A 118 -6.89 2.38 17.44
N PRO A 119 -7.78 1.37 17.29
CA PRO A 119 -7.57 0.06 17.93
C PRO A 119 -6.31 -0.65 17.44
N VAL A 120 -5.99 -0.51 16.14
CA VAL A 120 -4.78 -1.08 15.55
C VAL A 120 -3.55 -0.40 16.11
N LYS A 121 -3.56 0.93 16.23
CA LYS A 121 -2.46 1.68 16.85
C LYS A 121 -2.27 1.31 18.32
N GLN A 122 -3.34 1.19 19.08
CA GLN A 122 -3.27 0.79 20.49
C GLN A 122 -2.63 -0.60 20.64
N HIS A 123 -2.94 -1.53 19.75
CA HIS A 123 -2.27 -2.83 19.73
C HIS A 123 -0.77 -2.67 19.49
N PHE A 124 -0.37 -2.02 18.39
CA PHE A 124 1.04 -1.83 18.07
C PHE A 124 1.82 -1.12 19.20
N ASP A 125 1.29 0.00 19.70
CA ASP A 125 1.90 0.76 20.80
C ASP A 125 2.10 -0.12 22.05
N SER A 126 1.09 -0.91 22.42
CA SER A 126 1.19 -1.79 23.60
C SER A 126 2.30 -2.82 23.49
N GLN A 127 2.48 -3.40 22.31
CA GLN A 127 3.48 -4.44 22.05
C GLN A 127 4.89 -3.85 21.93
N ILE A 128 5.03 -2.65 21.36
CA ILE A 128 6.31 -1.93 21.26
C ILE A 128 6.76 -1.48 22.65
N ILE A 129 5.87 -0.86 23.44
CA ILE A 129 6.19 -0.42 24.81
C ILE A 129 6.47 -1.61 25.73
N GLY A 130 5.74 -2.72 25.54
CA GLY A 130 5.94 -3.96 26.28
C GLY A 130 7.14 -4.79 25.81
N ASN A 131 7.74 -4.47 24.66
CA ASN A 131 8.82 -5.22 24.02
C ASN A 131 8.48 -6.71 23.79
N THR A 132 7.27 -6.99 23.33
CA THR A 132 6.74 -8.35 23.11
C THR A 132 6.57 -8.69 21.62
N PHE A 133 6.17 -7.72 20.80
CA PHE A 133 6.01 -7.87 19.34
C PHE A 133 5.06 -9.00 18.90
N GLU A 134 4.00 -9.29 19.68
CA GLU A 134 3.06 -10.37 19.41
C GLU A 134 1.79 -9.88 18.67
N GLY A 135 0.94 -10.81 18.21
CA GLY A 135 -0.43 -10.50 17.78
C GLY A 135 -0.59 -10.09 16.31
N VAL A 136 0.45 -10.28 15.50
CA VAL A 136 0.42 -10.05 14.04
C VAL A 136 0.55 -11.39 13.30
N ALA A 137 -0.41 -11.67 12.42
CA ALA A 137 -0.33 -12.77 11.47
C ALA A 137 0.35 -12.27 10.19
N THR A 138 1.41 -12.95 9.71
CA THR A 138 2.12 -12.58 8.48
C THR A 138 2.22 -13.74 7.50
N CYS A 139 1.83 -13.50 6.26
CA CYS A 139 2.14 -14.34 5.10
C CYS A 139 3.40 -13.77 4.42
N ALA A 140 4.51 -14.50 4.51
CA ALA A 140 5.79 -14.13 3.92
C ALA A 140 6.04 -14.96 2.65
N ILE A 141 6.26 -14.30 1.52
CA ILE A 141 6.43 -14.94 0.22
C ILE A 141 7.77 -14.53 -0.36
N ARG A 142 8.60 -15.54 -0.63
CA ARG A 142 9.88 -15.38 -1.30
C ARG A 142 9.68 -15.26 -2.82
N ILE A 143 10.27 -14.22 -3.40
CA ILE A 143 10.38 -14.04 -4.85
C ILE A 143 11.84 -14.37 -5.22
N PRO A 144 12.10 -15.37 -6.08
CA PRO A 144 13.44 -15.90 -6.35
C PRO A 144 14.24 -15.03 -7.34
N GLU A 145 14.12 -13.71 -7.24
CA GLU A 145 14.89 -12.72 -7.98
C GLU A 145 14.95 -11.42 -7.20
N GLN A 146 15.94 -10.58 -7.49
CA GLN A 146 15.98 -9.21 -6.99
C GLN A 146 15.06 -8.32 -7.83
N ILE A 147 13.97 -7.85 -7.24
CA ILE A 147 13.06 -6.90 -7.87
C ILE A 147 13.67 -5.50 -7.92
N LYS A 148 13.18 -4.68 -8.83
CA LYS A 148 13.71 -3.33 -9.09
C LYS A 148 12.86 -2.21 -8.48
N PHE A 149 12.08 -2.55 -7.47
CA PHE A 149 11.19 -1.65 -6.75
C PHE A 149 11.03 -2.09 -5.30
N ALA A 150 10.58 -1.17 -4.44
CA ALA A 150 10.17 -1.46 -3.08
C ALA A 150 8.93 -0.63 -2.75
N GLY A 151 8.18 -1.05 -1.75
CA GLY A 151 7.07 -0.24 -1.27
C GLY A 151 6.33 -0.87 -0.11
N TYR A 152 5.51 -0.06 0.52
CA TYR A 152 4.63 -0.48 1.59
C TYR A 152 3.26 0.20 1.47
N ALA A 153 2.23 -0.48 1.92
CA ALA A 153 0.87 0.02 1.87
C ALA A 153 0.02 -0.57 3.01
N TYR A 154 -0.99 0.17 3.47
CA TYR A 154 -1.97 -0.33 4.45
C TYR A 154 -3.39 -0.25 3.86
N ILE A 155 -3.80 -1.35 3.23
CA ILE A 155 -4.92 -1.36 2.27
C ILE A 155 -5.92 -2.48 2.55
N ALA A 156 -7.12 -2.35 2.00
CA ALA A 156 -8.11 -3.41 2.01
C ALA A 156 -8.35 -3.88 0.55
N PRO A 157 -7.67 -4.94 0.08
CA PRO A 157 -7.84 -5.40 -1.28
C PRO A 157 -9.25 -5.96 -1.48
N ASP A 158 -9.94 -5.48 -2.52
CA ASP A 158 -11.32 -5.89 -2.80
C ASP A 158 -11.43 -7.30 -3.36
N PHE A 159 -10.35 -7.82 -3.96
CA PHE A 159 -10.33 -9.09 -4.68
C PHE A 159 -9.12 -9.94 -4.32
N ASP A 160 -9.31 -11.25 -4.27
CA ASP A 160 -8.24 -12.23 -4.12
C ASP A 160 -7.51 -12.50 -5.45
N ILE A 161 -6.46 -13.33 -5.43
CA ILE A 161 -5.65 -13.65 -6.62
C ILE A 161 -6.43 -14.32 -7.76
N ASN A 162 -7.66 -14.78 -7.50
CA ASN A 162 -8.55 -15.38 -8.49
C ASN A 162 -9.70 -14.44 -8.89
N GLY A 163 -9.64 -13.17 -8.49
CA GLY A 163 -10.67 -12.16 -8.76
C GLY A 163 -11.96 -12.39 -7.95
N LYS A 164 -11.91 -13.16 -6.87
CA LYS A 164 -13.07 -13.33 -5.97
C LYS A 164 -13.07 -12.21 -4.94
N ARG A 165 -14.24 -11.61 -4.68
CA ARG A 165 -14.36 -10.54 -3.69
C ARG A 165 -13.93 -11.01 -2.29
N ILE A 166 -13.11 -10.19 -1.64
CA ILE A 166 -12.76 -10.30 -0.22
C ILE A 166 -13.76 -9.44 0.56
N LYS A 167 -14.42 -10.03 1.57
CA LYS A 167 -15.33 -9.28 2.45
C LYS A 167 -14.56 -8.69 3.61
N HIS A 168 -13.70 -7.71 3.30
CA HIS A 168 -12.82 -7.05 4.27
C HIS A 168 -13.55 -6.11 5.22
N THR A 169 -14.68 -5.52 4.79
CA THR A 169 -15.50 -4.67 5.65
C THR A 169 -16.46 -5.52 6.48
N LYS A 170 -16.37 -5.46 7.81
CA LYS A 170 -17.25 -6.17 8.76
C LYS A 170 -17.94 -5.16 9.66
N LYS A 171 -19.28 -5.25 9.74
CA LYS A 171 -20.09 -4.36 10.61
C LYS A 171 -19.77 -2.86 10.43
N GLY A 172 -19.44 -2.45 9.20
CA GLY A 172 -19.10 -1.05 8.88
C GLY A 172 -17.64 -0.65 9.13
N ILE A 173 -16.79 -1.56 9.59
CA ILE A 173 -15.35 -1.33 9.84
C ILE A 173 -14.56 -2.00 8.72
N MET A 174 -13.72 -1.24 8.02
CA MET A 174 -12.81 -1.77 7.01
C MET A 174 -11.55 -2.35 7.66
N HIS A 175 -11.38 -3.67 7.60
CA HIS A 175 -10.17 -4.33 8.07
C HIS A 175 -9.13 -4.31 6.96
N ARG A 176 -7.89 -3.93 7.25
CA ARG A 176 -6.82 -3.72 6.26
C ARG A 176 -5.66 -4.67 6.51
N ILE A 177 -4.87 -4.90 5.47
CA ILE A 177 -3.59 -5.60 5.55
C ILE A 177 -2.45 -4.59 5.32
N ALA A 178 -1.40 -4.75 6.11
CA ALA A 178 -0.09 -4.19 5.83
C ALA A 178 0.56 -5.02 4.72
N ILE A 179 1.03 -4.36 3.67
CA ILE A 179 1.80 -4.96 2.59
C ILE A 179 3.15 -4.30 2.59
N THR A 180 4.21 -5.11 2.57
CA THR A 180 5.59 -4.64 2.37
C THR A 180 6.23 -5.51 1.30
N ILE A 181 6.82 -4.89 0.28
CA ILE A 181 7.57 -5.59 -0.76
C ILE A 181 8.93 -4.91 -0.92
N PHE A 182 10.00 -5.70 -0.86
CA PHE A 182 11.36 -5.17 -0.90
C PHE A 182 12.36 -6.18 -1.49
N PRO A 183 13.42 -5.68 -2.16
CA PRO A 183 14.50 -6.51 -2.67
C PRO A 183 15.59 -6.75 -1.62
N GLU A 184 16.19 -7.93 -1.69
CA GLU A 184 17.50 -8.27 -1.12
C GLU A 184 18.48 -8.54 -2.26
N ILE A 185 19.72 -8.95 -1.96
CA ILE A 185 20.77 -9.12 -2.99
C ILE A 185 20.41 -10.21 -4.01
N THR A 186 19.87 -11.34 -3.56
CA THR A 186 19.64 -12.53 -4.42
C THR A 186 18.16 -12.88 -4.60
N GLN A 187 17.28 -12.23 -3.84
CA GLN A 187 15.87 -12.54 -3.73
C GLN A 187 15.09 -11.27 -3.37
N SER A 188 13.78 -11.39 -3.25
CA SER A 188 12.92 -10.34 -2.71
C SER A 188 11.85 -10.96 -1.86
N TRP A 189 11.25 -10.13 -1.01
CA TRP A 189 10.16 -10.55 -0.13
C TRP A 189 8.90 -9.75 -0.39
N LEU A 190 7.78 -10.44 -0.31
CA LEU A 190 6.46 -9.85 -0.16
C LEU A 190 5.90 -10.32 1.18
N LEU A 191 5.59 -9.36 2.06
CA LEU A 191 4.97 -9.59 3.36
C LEU A 191 3.56 -9.03 3.32
N LEU A 192 2.59 -9.85 3.74
CA LEU A 192 1.22 -9.40 3.98
C LEU A 192 0.86 -9.72 5.42
N SER A 193 0.54 -8.69 6.19
CA SER A 193 0.32 -8.80 7.62
C SER A 193 -1.00 -8.19 8.06
N CYS A 194 -1.66 -8.80 9.04
CA CYS A 194 -2.82 -8.24 9.72
C CYS A 194 -2.77 -8.61 11.21
N LEU A 195 -3.66 -8.03 12.01
CA LEU A 195 -3.81 -8.51 13.39
C LEU A 195 -4.28 -9.97 13.39
N GLU A 196 -3.82 -10.78 14.35
CA GLU A 196 -4.20 -12.21 14.44
C GLU A 196 -5.72 -12.36 14.57
N SER A 197 -6.39 -11.43 15.26
CA SER A 197 -7.85 -11.36 15.38
C SER A 197 -8.57 -11.16 14.03
N GLU A 198 -7.89 -10.60 13.04
CA GLU A 198 -8.39 -10.29 11.70
C GLU A 198 -7.97 -11.34 10.66
N LYS A 199 -7.08 -12.28 11.01
CA LYS A 199 -6.54 -13.30 10.10
C LYS A 199 -7.62 -14.05 9.33
N HIS A 200 -8.72 -14.40 9.98
CA HIS A 200 -9.85 -15.11 9.36
C HIS A 200 -10.48 -14.36 8.16
N ILE A 201 -10.25 -13.05 8.02
CA ILE A 201 -10.70 -12.24 6.88
C ILE A 201 -9.84 -12.50 5.64
N TYR A 202 -8.53 -12.70 5.85
CA TYR A 202 -7.50 -12.75 4.82
C TYR A 202 -6.82 -14.12 4.66
N GLU A 203 -7.10 -15.07 5.54
CA GLU A 203 -6.51 -16.42 5.55
C GLU A 203 -6.61 -17.10 4.18
N LYS A 204 -7.75 -16.97 3.49
CA LYS A 204 -7.91 -17.52 2.15
C LYS A 204 -6.95 -16.89 1.13
N LEU A 205 -6.71 -15.59 1.22
CA LEU A 205 -5.74 -14.89 0.37
C LEU A 205 -4.32 -15.35 0.70
N PHE A 206 -3.97 -15.47 1.99
CA PHE A 206 -2.65 -15.93 2.43
C PHE A 206 -2.35 -17.33 1.90
N ASN A 207 -3.25 -18.28 2.12
CA ASN A 207 -3.10 -19.66 1.62
C ASN A 207 -2.97 -19.73 0.09
N GLN A 208 -3.66 -18.84 -0.62
CA GLN A 208 -3.55 -18.76 -2.07
C GLN A 208 -2.18 -18.24 -2.50
N LEU A 209 -1.64 -17.22 -1.82
CA LEU A 209 -0.36 -16.61 -2.18
C LEU A 209 0.84 -17.51 -1.86
N GLU A 210 0.77 -18.32 -0.79
CA GLU A 210 1.84 -19.27 -0.42
C GLU A 210 2.01 -20.42 -1.42
N THR A 211 0.96 -20.75 -2.17
CA THR A 211 0.90 -21.94 -3.03
C THR A 211 0.87 -21.60 -4.52
N VAL A 212 0.84 -20.32 -4.88
CA VAL A 212 0.71 -19.89 -6.26
C VAL A 212 2.04 -19.96 -7.03
N SER A 213 1.98 -20.12 -8.35
CA SER A 213 3.16 -19.98 -9.20
C SER A 213 3.67 -18.54 -9.19
N ILE A 214 4.99 -18.38 -9.39
CA ILE A 214 5.63 -17.07 -9.40
C ILE A 214 5.05 -16.14 -10.47
N ASP A 215 4.72 -16.65 -11.65
CA ASP A 215 4.16 -15.85 -12.75
C ASP A 215 2.78 -15.27 -12.38
N LYS A 216 1.94 -16.08 -11.71
CA LYS A 216 0.63 -15.64 -11.27
C LYS A 216 0.73 -14.69 -10.07
N LEU A 217 1.71 -14.86 -9.18
CA LEU A 217 2.03 -13.87 -8.15
C LEU A 217 2.40 -12.53 -8.78
N LYS A 218 3.36 -12.53 -9.71
CA LYS A 218 3.82 -11.31 -10.42
C LYS A 218 2.67 -10.64 -11.17
N PHE A 219 1.82 -11.43 -11.85
CA PHE A 219 0.62 -10.92 -12.50
C PHE A 219 -0.31 -10.21 -11.52
N TYR A 220 -0.59 -10.82 -10.36
CA TYR A 220 -1.42 -10.20 -9.33
C TYR A 220 -0.81 -8.90 -8.81
N LEU A 221 0.49 -8.88 -8.52
CA LEU A 221 1.19 -7.70 -8.02
C LEU A 221 1.23 -6.56 -9.04
N ASN A 222 1.42 -6.86 -10.33
CA ASN A 222 1.32 -5.87 -11.40
C ASN A 222 -0.06 -5.24 -11.52
N MET A 223 -1.12 -5.97 -11.17
CA MET A 223 -2.49 -5.45 -11.21
C MET A 223 -2.82 -4.61 -9.97
N VAL A 224 -2.36 -5.03 -8.79
CA VAL A 224 -2.79 -4.47 -7.51
C VAL A 224 -1.89 -3.32 -7.06
N LEU A 225 -0.56 -3.49 -7.08
CA LEU A 225 0.36 -2.51 -6.48
C LEU A 225 0.28 -1.11 -7.13
N PRO A 226 0.16 -0.96 -8.46
CA PRO A 226 0.07 0.37 -9.07
C PRO A 226 -1.16 1.18 -8.66
N LEU A 227 -2.26 0.51 -8.29
CA LEU A 227 -3.49 1.18 -7.86
C LEU A 227 -3.51 1.47 -6.36
N TYR A 228 -2.95 0.57 -5.55
CA TYR A 228 -3.15 0.60 -4.09
C TYR A 228 -1.92 1.08 -3.30
N SER A 229 -0.75 1.17 -3.91
CA SER A 229 0.48 1.52 -3.21
C SER A 229 0.94 2.93 -3.54
N GLU A 230 0.63 3.87 -2.63
CA GLU A 230 1.08 5.27 -2.71
C GLU A 230 2.60 5.39 -2.49
N ASN A 231 3.18 4.49 -1.69
CA ASN A 231 4.58 4.57 -1.25
C ASN A 231 5.48 3.60 -2.02
N MET A 232 5.36 3.61 -3.35
CA MET A 232 6.24 2.84 -4.24
C MET A 232 7.49 3.62 -4.62
N VAL A 233 8.64 2.97 -4.42
CA VAL A 233 9.94 3.40 -4.90
C VAL A 233 10.35 2.51 -6.07
N LEU A 234 10.56 3.10 -7.23
CA LEU A 234 11.02 2.40 -8.43
C LEU A 234 12.49 2.74 -8.67
N SER A 235 13.30 1.75 -9.02
CA SER A 235 14.67 2.02 -9.47
C SER A 235 14.66 2.83 -10.78
N PRO A 236 15.70 3.63 -11.06
CA PRO A 236 15.81 4.32 -12.35
C PRO A 236 15.85 3.38 -13.54
N LEU A 237 16.33 2.13 -13.37
CA LEU A 237 16.37 1.13 -14.43
C LEU A 237 14.95 0.69 -14.80
N LEU A 238 14.13 0.33 -13.80
CA LEU A 238 12.73 -0.06 -14.02
C LEU A 238 11.93 1.08 -14.66
N TRP A 239 12.05 2.30 -14.14
CA TRP A 239 11.33 3.45 -14.67
C TRP A 239 11.65 3.70 -16.15
N ARG A 240 12.93 3.62 -16.54
CA ARG A 240 13.39 3.85 -17.91
C ARG A 240 13.14 2.69 -18.86
N ALA A 241 12.82 1.51 -18.36
CA ALA A 241 12.43 0.36 -19.17
C ALA A 241 11.02 0.53 -19.76
N TRP A 242 10.20 1.40 -19.16
CA TRP A 242 8.87 1.75 -19.66
C TRP A 242 8.93 2.88 -20.67
N ASP A 243 8.06 2.80 -21.69
CA ASP A 243 7.80 3.92 -22.60
C ASP A 243 7.05 5.07 -21.90
N GLU A 244 6.99 6.23 -22.55
CA GLU A 244 6.36 7.43 -22.00
C GLU A 244 4.87 7.22 -21.70
N GLU A 245 4.16 6.46 -22.53
CA GLU A 245 2.75 6.12 -22.32
C GLU A 245 2.57 5.34 -21.03
N THR A 246 3.42 4.33 -20.78
CA THR A 246 3.38 3.48 -19.59
C THR A 246 3.80 4.23 -18.34
N GLN A 247 4.82 5.11 -18.42
CA GLN A 247 5.20 6.00 -17.33
C GLN A 247 4.05 6.94 -16.92
N MET A 248 3.37 7.53 -17.91
CA MET A 248 2.21 8.38 -17.68
C MET A 248 1.04 7.59 -17.10
N ALA A 249 0.75 6.39 -17.63
CA ALA A 249 -0.29 5.51 -17.11
C ALA A 249 -0.01 5.10 -15.66
N TYR A 250 1.22 4.72 -15.33
CA TYR A 250 1.60 4.41 -13.94
C TYR A 250 1.42 5.63 -13.03
N THR A 251 1.88 6.81 -13.47
CA THR A 251 1.73 8.06 -12.71
C THR A 251 0.25 8.37 -12.46
N TYR A 252 -0.60 8.21 -13.47
CA TYR A 252 -2.05 8.38 -13.33
C TYR A 252 -2.64 7.40 -12.31
N TYR A 253 -2.33 6.11 -12.44
CA TYR A 253 -2.82 5.06 -11.54
C TYR A 253 -2.42 5.31 -10.09
N ALA A 254 -1.18 5.71 -9.85
CA ALA A 254 -0.66 5.98 -8.51
C ALA A 254 -1.29 7.23 -7.86
N ASN A 255 -1.92 8.11 -8.66
CA ASN A 255 -2.66 9.29 -8.17
C ASN A 255 -4.18 9.05 -8.06
N LEU A 256 -4.69 7.89 -8.49
CA LEU A 256 -6.13 7.63 -8.50
C LEU A 256 -6.69 7.54 -7.08
N HIS A 257 -7.81 8.23 -6.86
CA HIS A 257 -8.60 8.17 -5.64
C HIS A 257 -10.09 8.24 -5.97
N GLY A 258 -10.96 8.04 -4.96
CA GLY A 258 -12.39 8.25 -5.12
C GLY A 258 -13.09 7.27 -6.09
N PRO A 259 -14.16 7.70 -6.77
CA PRO A 259 -14.97 6.86 -7.66
C PRO A 259 -14.19 6.20 -8.80
N GLU A 260 -13.20 6.88 -9.36
CA GLU A 260 -12.35 6.41 -10.45
C GLU A 260 -11.46 5.26 -9.97
N ALA A 261 -10.85 5.38 -8.79
CA ALA A 261 -10.09 4.31 -8.17
C ALA A 261 -10.96 3.08 -7.91
N ILE A 262 -12.19 3.29 -7.42
CA ILE A 262 -13.16 2.19 -7.20
C ILE A 262 -13.49 1.48 -8.52
N ARG A 263 -13.73 2.24 -9.60
CA ARG A 263 -14.01 1.68 -10.93
C ARG A 263 -12.82 0.86 -11.43
N MET A 264 -11.60 1.38 -11.27
CA MET A 264 -10.38 0.68 -11.65
C MET A 264 -10.17 -0.60 -10.83
N GLY A 265 -10.48 -0.57 -9.53
CA GLY A 265 -10.51 -1.75 -8.67
C GLY A 265 -11.45 -2.84 -9.19
N MET A 266 -12.64 -2.45 -9.68
CA MET A 266 -13.55 -3.42 -10.33
C MET A 266 -12.96 -4.01 -11.62
N CYS A 267 -12.30 -3.19 -12.44
CA CYS A 267 -11.61 -3.65 -13.65
C CYS A 267 -10.50 -4.67 -13.30
N ILE A 268 -9.72 -4.43 -12.25
CA ILE A 268 -8.75 -5.39 -11.73
C ILE A 268 -9.44 -6.71 -11.35
N GLY A 269 -10.53 -6.65 -10.59
CA GLY A 269 -11.29 -7.84 -10.21
C GLY A 269 -11.77 -8.67 -11.42
N PHE A 270 -12.25 -8.01 -12.48
CA PHE A 270 -12.60 -8.69 -13.73
C PHE A 270 -11.38 -9.28 -14.45
N GLY A 271 -10.26 -8.56 -14.52
CA GLY A 271 -9.01 -9.04 -15.11
C GLY A 271 -8.49 -10.30 -14.42
N LEU A 272 -8.40 -10.27 -13.09
CA LEU A 272 -8.00 -11.41 -12.27
C LEU A 272 -8.93 -12.62 -12.46
N LYS A 273 -10.24 -12.38 -12.49
CA LYS A 273 -11.24 -13.44 -12.70
C LYS A 273 -11.15 -14.07 -14.09
N ASN A 274 -10.86 -13.26 -15.12
CA ASN A 274 -10.69 -13.75 -16.47
C ASN A 274 -9.41 -14.59 -16.60
N ALA A 275 -8.30 -14.12 -16.03
CA ALA A 275 -7.05 -14.88 -15.98
C ALA A 275 -7.21 -16.19 -15.19
N ALA A 276 -7.98 -16.19 -14.09
CA ALA A 276 -8.28 -17.39 -13.30
C ALA A 276 -9.11 -18.45 -14.05
N ARG A 277 -9.82 -18.06 -15.11
CA ARG A 277 -10.59 -18.99 -15.96
C ARG A 277 -9.75 -19.61 -17.06
N ASP A 278 -8.61 -19.02 -17.39
CA ASP A 278 -7.68 -19.59 -18.36
C ASP A 278 -6.99 -20.82 -17.77
N LYS A 279 -7.40 -22.00 -18.24
CA LYS A 279 -6.82 -23.27 -17.81
C LYS A 279 -5.44 -23.52 -18.41
N SER A 280 -5.05 -22.80 -19.45
CA SER A 280 -3.75 -22.95 -20.09
C SER A 280 -2.61 -22.26 -19.33
N GLY A 281 -2.93 -21.31 -18.44
CA GLY A 281 -1.95 -20.53 -17.69
C GLY A 281 -1.31 -19.38 -18.47
N LYS A 282 -1.53 -19.31 -19.79
CA LYS A 282 -0.97 -18.29 -20.69
C LYS A 282 -1.34 -16.87 -20.31
N ALA A 283 -2.50 -16.67 -19.67
CA ALA A 283 -2.90 -15.37 -19.15
C ALA A 283 -1.88 -14.77 -18.16
N TYR A 284 -1.11 -15.59 -17.44
CA TYR A 284 -0.10 -15.12 -16.48
C TYR A 284 1.28 -14.93 -17.11
N GLU A 285 1.54 -15.53 -18.27
CA GLU A 285 2.79 -15.37 -19.04
C GLU A 285 2.82 -14.02 -19.78
N GLN A 286 1.65 -13.44 -20.05
CA GLN A 286 1.55 -12.14 -20.72
C GLN A 286 1.78 -11.01 -19.72
N ALA A 287 2.92 -10.34 -19.86
CA ALA A 287 3.22 -9.16 -19.07
C ALA A 287 2.20 -8.03 -19.37
N PRO A 288 1.55 -7.44 -18.35
CA PRO A 288 0.75 -6.23 -18.55
C PRO A 288 1.63 -5.07 -19.00
N LYS A 289 1.05 -4.03 -19.60
CA LYS A 289 1.80 -2.81 -20.01
C LYS A 289 2.61 -2.23 -18.85
N ILE A 290 1.96 -2.02 -17.70
CA ILE A 290 2.65 -1.69 -16.44
C ILE A 290 3.18 -2.99 -15.84
N ASN A 291 4.42 -3.34 -16.20
CA ASN A 291 5.12 -4.50 -15.65
C ASN A 291 6.21 -4.06 -14.68
N LEU A 292 5.98 -4.23 -13.38
CA LEU A 292 6.94 -3.97 -12.31
C LEU A 292 8.12 -4.94 -12.29
N PHE A 293 7.98 -6.08 -12.98
CA PHE A 293 8.98 -7.16 -13.04
C PHE A 293 9.71 -7.21 -14.39
N CYS A 294 9.67 -6.12 -15.19
CA CYS A 294 10.48 -6.06 -16.40
C CYS A 294 11.95 -5.85 -16.08
N ASN A 295 12.81 -6.47 -16.87
CA ASN A 295 14.26 -6.39 -16.75
C ASN A 295 14.84 -5.25 -17.58
#